data_AF-N6T8F5-F1
#
_entry.id   AF-N6T8F5-F1
#
_cell.length_a   1.000
_cell.length_b   1.000
_cell.length_c   1.000
_cell.angle_alpha   90.00
_cell.angle_beta   90.00
_cell.angle_gamma   90.00
#
_symmetry.space_group_name_H-M   'P 1'
#
loop_
_entity.id
_entity.type
_entity.pdbx_description
1 polymer ?
#
loop_
_entity_poly.entity_id
_entity_poly.type
_entity_poly.pdbx_seq_one_letter_code
_entity_poly.pdbx_strand_id
1 'polypeptide(L)'
;MIEDPTRKFKKEELPNIMHGFTPEDLSTTVNILKKIATNLREARVQNGSLRVEQVKLLFSVHPQSGEPLDFINYENKESHRLIEEFMLLANISVAQKIHESFPDVAFLRCHEEPKMKMLRDAQLTLQTCGIHVDVSSSGGIQSSLNKYITSDFLGYCRGAVLNHLFAKTMTRARYFCSGTMGENDTTCHYALSVPIYTHFTSPIRRYADIMVHRLLAASLGYVDKPKWHLEHVAAIADTCNQKKYNAKRAGEASSDLYLAHYIANHQPSIMDCVVVDVKEKSFEAITLKTGSQIKVFQK
;
A
#
# COMPACT_ATOMS: atom_id res chain seq x y z
N MET A 1 1.24 -22.16 -11.62
CA MET A 1 2.69 -22.10 -11.34
C MET A 1 2.95 -21.77 -9.88
N ILE A 2 2.43 -20.64 -9.35
CA ILE A 2 2.66 -20.26 -7.94
C ILE A 2 1.79 -21.07 -6.96
N GLU A 3 0.52 -21.28 -7.30
CA GLU A 3 -0.48 -21.97 -6.46
C GLU A 3 -0.29 -23.49 -6.49
N ASP A 4 0.15 -24.03 -7.63
CA ASP A 4 0.53 -25.43 -7.81
C ASP A 4 1.90 -25.49 -8.51
N PRO A 5 2.99 -25.61 -7.73
CA PRO A 5 4.36 -25.69 -8.26
C PRO A 5 4.68 -26.99 -8.99
N THR A 6 3.96 -28.07 -8.66
CA THR A 6 4.20 -29.43 -9.19
C THR A 6 3.44 -29.71 -10.47
N ARG A 7 2.39 -28.93 -10.76
CA ARG A 7 1.61 -29.06 -11.99
C ARG A 7 2.47 -28.81 -13.22
N LYS A 8 2.39 -29.74 -14.17
CA LYS A 8 2.89 -29.56 -15.53
C LYS A 8 1.85 -28.79 -16.35
N PHE A 9 2.26 -27.64 -16.86
CA PHE A 9 1.42 -26.78 -17.70
C PHE A 9 1.58 -27.19 -19.17
N LYS A 10 0.47 -27.33 -19.88
CA LYS A 10 0.51 -27.50 -21.34
C LYS A 10 0.71 -26.15 -22.02
N LYS A 11 1.23 -26.16 -23.26
CA LYS A 11 1.52 -24.91 -23.98
C LYS A 11 0.26 -24.11 -24.28
N GLU A 12 -0.85 -24.79 -24.51
CA GLU A 12 -2.16 -24.21 -24.83
C GLU A 12 -2.82 -23.52 -23.63
N GLU A 13 -2.37 -23.83 -22.41
CA GLU A 13 -2.86 -23.23 -21.16
C GLU A 13 -2.19 -21.89 -20.85
N LEU A 14 -1.14 -21.53 -21.59
CA LEU A 14 -0.33 -20.34 -21.35
C LEU A 14 -0.38 -19.39 -22.55
N PRO A 15 -0.14 -18.09 -22.32
CA PRO A 15 0.13 -17.15 -23.42
C PRO A 15 1.28 -17.66 -24.28
N ASN A 16 1.33 -17.19 -25.55
CA ASN A 16 2.36 -17.61 -26.49
C ASN A 16 3.78 -17.42 -25.91
N ILE A 17 4.49 -18.54 -25.73
CA ILE A 17 5.85 -18.54 -25.18
C ILE A 17 6.84 -18.33 -26.31
N MET A 18 7.65 -17.27 -26.21
CA MET A 18 8.63 -16.87 -27.23
C MET A 18 10.04 -17.38 -26.90
N HIS A 19 10.97 -17.25 -27.85
CA HIS A 19 12.41 -17.47 -27.66
C HIS A 19 12.81 -18.90 -27.22
N GLY A 20 12.00 -19.91 -27.54
CA GLY A 20 12.34 -21.31 -27.30
C GLY A 20 12.13 -21.80 -25.86
N PHE A 21 11.57 -20.97 -24.97
CA PHE A 21 11.23 -21.40 -23.62
C PHE A 21 10.04 -22.36 -23.60
N THR A 22 10.03 -23.25 -22.61
CA THR A 22 8.95 -24.20 -22.36
C THR A 22 8.10 -23.77 -21.16
N PRO A 23 6.86 -24.31 -21.02
CA PRO A 23 6.07 -24.12 -19.80
C PRO A 23 6.80 -24.53 -18.52
N GLU A 24 7.68 -25.53 -18.59
CA GLU A 24 8.47 -26.04 -17.47
C GLU A 24 9.56 -25.05 -17.05
N ASP A 25 10.22 -24.39 -18.01
CA ASP A 25 11.19 -23.32 -17.74
C ASP A 25 10.53 -22.14 -17.01
N LEU A 26 9.34 -21.74 -17.46
CA LEU A 26 8.56 -20.67 -16.84
C LEU A 26 8.14 -21.06 -15.41
N SER A 27 7.62 -22.28 -15.24
CA SER A 27 7.22 -22.77 -13.91
C SER A 27 8.41 -22.77 -12.94
N THR A 28 9.56 -23.27 -13.38
CA THR A 28 10.80 -23.28 -12.59
C THR A 28 11.21 -21.87 -12.20
N THR A 29 11.27 -20.95 -13.17
CA THR A 29 11.68 -19.56 -12.96
C THR A 29 10.74 -18.84 -11.98
N VAL A 30 9.42 -18.95 -12.17
CA VAL A 30 8.43 -18.30 -11.30
C VAL A 30 8.51 -18.84 -9.87
N ASN A 31 8.75 -20.14 -9.70
CA ASN A 31 8.91 -20.73 -8.37
C ASN A 31 10.21 -20.33 -7.67
N ILE A 32 11.31 -20.13 -8.41
CA ILE A 32 12.54 -19.54 -7.86
C ILE A 32 12.29 -18.10 -7.41
N LEU A 33 11.64 -17.29 -8.26
CA LEU A 33 11.28 -15.91 -7.90
C LEU A 33 10.36 -15.84 -6.69
N LYS A 34 9.40 -16.77 -6.56
CA LYS A 34 8.54 -16.90 -5.37
C LYS A 34 9.39 -17.13 -4.11
N LYS A 35 10.33 -18.08 -4.14
CA LYS A 35 11.21 -18.37 -2.98
C LYS A 35 12.01 -17.14 -2.57
N ILE A 36 12.60 -16.43 -3.54
CA ILE A 36 13.36 -15.20 -3.28
C ILE A 36 12.44 -14.13 -2.67
N ALA A 37 11.26 -13.91 -3.24
CA ALA A 37 10.31 -12.92 -2.73
C ALA A 37 9.84 -13.26 -1.32
N THR A 38 9.60 -14.53 -0.99
CA THR A 38 9.29 -14.95 0.39
C THR A 38 10.39 -14.55 1.35
N ASN A 39 11.65 -14.86 1.04
CA ASN A 39 12.78 -14.51 1.90
C ASN A 39 12.96 -12.98 2.04
N LEU A 40 12.78 -12.22 0.96
CA LEU A 40 12.82 -10.74 1.00
C LEU A 40 11.72 -10.19 1.91
N ARG A 41 10.51 -10.73 1.82
CA ARG A 41 9.37 -10.33 2.65
C ARG A 41 9.62 -10.62 4.12
N GLU A 42 10.12 -11.82 4.44
CA GLU A 42 10.46 -12.21 5.80
C GLU A 42 11.51 -11.28 6.41
N ALA A 43 12.60 -11.00 5.68
CA ALA A 43 13.62 -10.05 6.10
C ALA A 43 13.04 -8.64 6.31
N ARG A 44 12.14 -8.18 5.42
CA ARG A 44 11.48 -6.88 5.54
C ARG A 44 10.54 -6.79 6.75
N VAL A 45 9.85 -7.88 7.09
CA VAL A 45 9.04 -7.97 8.31
C VAL A 45 9.93 -7.96 9.55
N GLN A 46 11.02 -8.73 9.56
CA GLN A 46 12.00 -8.73 10.65
C GLN A 46 12.65 -7.36 10.87
N ASN A 47 12.90 -6.61 9.79
CA ASN A 47 13.39 -5.24 9.84
C ASN A 47 12.33 -4.22 10.31
N GLY A 48 11.12 -4.66 10.66
CA GLY A 48 10.10 -3.82 11.28
C GLY A 48 9.17 -3.09 10.31
N SER A 49 8.95 -3.62 9.11
CA SER A 49 7.92 -3.05 8.23
C SER A 49 6.52 -3.18 8.83
N LEU A 50 5.69 -2.16 8.61
CA LEU A 50 4.31 -2.06 9.04
C LEU A 50 3.39 -2.07 7.83
N ARG A 51 2.38 -2.94 7.89
CA ARG A 51 1.34 -3.08 6.89
C ARG A 51 -0.02 -2.82 7.52
N VAL A 52 -0.58 -1.64 7.21
CA VAL A 52 -1.94 -1.28 7.58
C VAL A 52 -2.84 -1.53 6.37
N GLU A 53 -3.72 -2.52 6.48
CA GLU A 53 -4.60 -2.93 5.38
C GLU A 53 -5.92 -2.16 5.40
N GLN A 54 -6.40 -1.82 4.20
CA GLN A 54 -7.73 -1.25 3.99
C GLN A 54 -8.48 -2.16 3.03
N VAL A 55 -9.76 -2.41 3.31
CA VAL A 55 -10.64 -3.15 2.40
C VAL A 55 -10.76 -2.34 1.11
N LYS A 56 -10.66 -3.04 -0.03
CA LYS A 56 -10.86 -2.47 -1.36
C LYS A 56 -11.90 -3.30 -2.09
N LEU A 57 -12.91 -2.63 -2.62
CA LEU A 57 -13.97 -3.27 -3.38
C LEU A 57 -13.61 -3.36 -4.87
N LEU A 58 -13.94 -4.48 -5.49
CA LEU A 58 -14.04 -4.63 -6.94
C LEU A 58 -15.50 -4.83 -7.31
N PHE A 59 -15.98 -4.08 -8.31
CA PHE A 59 -17.34 -4.19 -8.80
C PHE A 59 -17.39 -4.97 -10.11
N SER A 60 -18.32 -5.90 -10.20
CA SER A 60 -18.80 -6.42 -11.48
C SER A 60 -19.82 -5.43 -12.01
N VAL A 61 -19.67 -4.99 -13.26
CA VAL A 61 -20.53 -3.96 -13.86
C VAL A 61 -21.20 -4.50 -15.11
N HIS A 62 -22.44 -4.09 -15.33
CA HIS A 62 -23.18 -4.43 -16.54
C HIS A 62 -22.50 -3.76 -17.76
N PRO A 63 -22.13 -4.49 -18.82
CA PRO A 63 -21.29 -3.95 -19.91
C PRO A 63 -21.89 -2.76 -20.66
N GLN A 64 -23.22 -2.63 -20.71
CA GLN A 64 -23.91 -1.58 -21.47
C GLN A 64 -24.34 -0.41 -20.58
N SER A 65 -25.15 -0.66 -19.54
CA SER A 65 -25.62 0.36 -18.59
C SER A 65 -24.54 0.88 -17.63
N GLY A 66 -23.47 0.12 -17.38
CA GLY A 66 -22.42 0.47 -16.41
C GLY A 66 -22.84 0.29 -14.94
N GLU A 67 -24.01 -0.28 -14.69
CA GLU A 67 -24.55 -0.48 -13.34
C GLU A 67 -23.77 -1.56 -12.57
N PRO A 68 -23.50 -1.39 -11.27
CA PRO A 68 -22.92 -2.42 -10.42
C PRO A 68 -23.88 -3.61 -10.25
N LEU A 69 -23.45 -4.78 -10.71
CA LEU A 69 -24.18 -6.05 -10.57
C LEU A 69 -23.81 -6.79 -9.28
N ASP A 70 -22.54 -6.74 -8.88
CA ASP A 70 -22.03 -7.37 -7.66
C ASP A 70 -20.72 -6.72 -7.24
N PHE A 71 -20.25 -7.03 -6.02
CA PHE A 71 -18.92 -6.62 -5.56
C PHE A 71 -18.23 -7.70 -4.73
N ILE A 72 -16.90 -7.71 -4.82
CA ILE A 72 -16.04 -8.58 -4.02
C ILE A 72 -14.92 -7.78 -3.35
N ASN A 73 -14.36 -8.32 -2.29
CA ASN A 73 -13.14 -7.78 -1.69
C ASN A 73 -11.93 -8.14 -2.55
N TYR A 74 -11.12 -7.14 -2.87
CA TYR A 74 -9.84 -7.33 -3.55
C TYR A 74 -8.90 -8.16 -2.68
N GLU A 75 -8.49 -9.31 -3.18
CA GLU A 75 -7.60 -10.22 -2.48
C GLU A 75 -6.15 -10.05 -2.94
N ASN A 76 -5.24 -9.79 -1.99
CA ASN A 76 -3.81 -9.74 -2.26
C ASN A 76 -3.18 -11.14 -2.31
N LYS A 77 -3.35 -11.81 -3.46
CA LYS A 77 -2.77 -13.14 -3.76
C LYS A 77 -1.23 -13.17 -3.76
N GLU A 78 -0.66 -14.37 -3.65
CA GLU A 78 0.81 -14.55 -3.60
C GLU A 78 1.54 -14.05 -4.85
N SER A 79 0.90 -14.10 -6.02
CA SER A 79 1.46 -13.51 -7.25
C SER A 79 1.67 -12.00 -7.14
N HIS A 80 0.73 -11.28 -6.55
CA HIS A 80 0.86 -9.84 -6.31
C HIS A 80 1.99 -9.54 -5.33
N ARG A 81 2.06 -10.32 -4.25
CA ARG A 81 3.11 -10.15 -3.23
C ARG A 81 4.50 -10.51 -3.76
N LEU A 82 4.61 -11.46 -4.69
CA LEU A 82 5.86 -11.75 -5.40
C LEU A 82 6.35 -10.50 -6.14
N ILE A 83 5.48 -9.90 -6.96
CA ILE A 83 5.81 -8.71 -7.73
C ILE A 83 6.11 -7.52 -6.82
N GLU A 84 5.39 -7.38 -5.71
CA GLU A 84 5.59 -6.31 -4.71
C GLU A 84 7.03 -6.29 -4.19
N GLU A 85 7.59 -7.43 -3.77
CA GLU A 85 8.96 -7.46 -3.22
C GLU A 85 10.03 -7.07 -4.25
N PHE A 86 9.92 -7.56 -5.49
CA PHE A 86 10.86 -7.17 -6.54
C PHE A 86 10.71 -5.69 -6.92
N MET A 87 9.49 -5.16 -6.94
CA MET A 87 9.28 -3.73 -7.15
C MET A 87 9.86 -2.90 -6.01
N LEU A 88 9.71 -3.32 -4.75
CA LEU A 88 10.32 -2.65 -3.60
C LEU A 88 11.84 -2.65 -3.70
N LEU A 89 12.44 -3.81 -3.98
CA LEU A 89 13.88 -3.93 -4.15
C LEU A 89 14.40 -3.00 -5.26
N ALA A 90 13.78 -3.03 -6.44
CA ALA A 90 14.16 -2.15 -7.55
C ALA A 90 14.04 -0.66 -7.18
N ASN A 91 12.95 -0.27 -6.51
CA ASN A 91 12.74 1.11 -6.06
C ASN A 91 13.80 1.56 -5.05
N ILE A 92 14.19 0.71 -4.09
CA ILE A 92 15.21 1.02 -3.08
C ILE A 92 16.59 1.15 -3.73
N SER A 93 16.97 0.21 -4.59
CA SER A 93 18.26 0.24 -5.29
C SER A 93 18.40 1.48 -6.18
N VAL A 94 17.33 1.86 -6.90
CA VAL A 94 17.33 3.08 -7.71
C VAL A 94 17.40 4.32 -6.83
N ALA A 95 16.67 4.35 -5.69
CA ALA A 95 16.73 5.47 -4.75
C ALA A 95 18.15 5.72 -4.24
N GLN A 96 18.87 4.65 -3.85
CA GLN A 96 20.27 4.72 -3.44
C GLN A 96 21.14 5.28 -4.58
N LYS A 97 21.05 4.69 -5.77
CA LYS A 97 21.88 5.08 -6.92
C LYS A 97 21.70 6.54 -7.33
N ILE A 98 20.46 7.03 -7.42
CA ILE A 98 20.22 8.43 -7.82
C ILE A 98 20.64 9.42 -6.74
N HIS A 99 20.51 9.04 -5.46
CA HIS A 99 20.89 9.90 -4.35
C HIS A 99 22.40 10.01 -4.19
N GLU A 100 23.12 8.89 -4.30
CA GLU A 100 24.59 8.87 -4.33
C GLU A 100 25.16 9.69 -5.50
N SER A 101 24.51 9.61 -6.67
CA SER A 101 25.00 10.30 -7.87
C SER A 101 24.63 11.78 -7.89
N PHE A 102 23.46 12.15 -7.38
CA PHE A 102 22.90 13.51 -7.47
C PHE A 102 22.21 13.94 -6.16
N PRO A 103 22.96 14.11 -5.05
CA PRO A 103 22.39 14.33 -3.72
C PRO A 103 21.57 15.63 -3.60
N ASP A 104 21.81 16.64 -4.44
CA ASP A 104 21.09 17.92 -4.37
C ASP A 104 19.73 17.91 -5.09
N VAL A 105 19.49 16.93 -5.98
CA VAL A 105 18.31 16.92 -6.86
C VAL A 105 17.63 15.55 -6.97
N ALA A 106 18.01 14.59 -6.13
CA ALA A 106 17.40 13.27 -6.15
C ALA A 106 15.91 13.36 -5.83
N PHE A 107 15.10 12.77 -6.72
CA PHE A 107 13.65 12.73 -6.56
C PHE A 107 13.26 11.51 -5.73
N LEU A 108 12.96 11.73 -4.46
CA LEU A 108 12.76 10.67 -3.47
C LEU A 108 11.34 10.70 -2.91
N ARG A 109 11.03 9.68 -2.10
CA ARG A 109 9.74 9.56 -1.42
C ARG A 109 9.91 9.06 0.00
N CYS A 110 9.53 9.87 0.98
CA CYS A 110 9.60 9.52 2.40
C CYS A 110 8.21 9.24 2.98
N HIS A 111 8.21 8.63 4.16
CA HIS A 111 7.03 8.44 5.00
C HIS A 111 7.45 8.73 6.43
N GLU A 112 7.03 9.88 6.94
CA GLU A 112 7.33 10.33 8.28
C GLU A 112 6.64 9.45 9.34
N GLU A 113 7.09 9.58 10.57
CA GLU A 113 6.47 8.90 11.71
C GLU A 113 4.99 9.31 11.89
N PRO A 114 4.17 8.47 12.54
CA PRO A 114 2.79 8.79 12.83
C PRO A 114 2.67 10.01 13.76
N LYS A 115 1.49 10.63 13.79
CA LYS A 115 1.21 11.70 14.74
C LYS A 115 1.21 11.15 16.16
N MET A 116 2.30 11.37 16.90
CA MET A 116 2.55 10.73 18.20
C MET A 116 1.42 10.90 19.20
N LYS A 117 0.78 12.07 19.28
CA LYS A 117 -0.40 12.29 20.12
C LYS A 117 -1.53 11.31 19.78
N MET A 118 -1.93 11.25 18.50
CA MET A 118 -3.00 10.36 18.04
C MET A 118 -2.63 8.88 18.22
N LEU A 119 -1.35 8.53 18.04
CA LEU A 119 -0.85 7.18 18.24
C LEU A 119 -0.96 6.75 19.71
N ARG A 120 -0.61 7.65 20.65
CA ARG A 120 -0.75 7.41 22.09
C ARG A 120 -2.20 7.37 22.53
N ASP A 121 -3.06 8.22 21.99
CA ASP A 121 -4.50 8.19 22.28
C ASP A 121 -5.09 6.83 21.85
N ALA A 122 -4.77 6.36 20.64
CA ALA A 122 -5.20 5.03 20.17
C ALA A 122 -4.65 3.88 21.05
N GLN A 123 -3.39 3.98 21.48
CA GLN A 123 -2.77 3.01 22.40
C GLN A 123 -3.51 2.94 23.74
N LEU A 124 -3.82 4.09 24.34
CA LEU A 124 -4.53 4.16 25.62
C LEU A 124 -5.95 3.59 25.51
N THR A 125 -6.67 3.94 24.44
CA THR A 125 -8.01 3.37 24.17
C THR A 125 -7.95 1.84 24.10
N LEU A 126 -7.02 1.29 23.30
CA LEU A 126 -6.85 -0.16 23.18
C LEU A 126 -6.48 -0.83 24.51
N GLN A 127 -5.67 -0.16 25.34
CA GLN A 127 -5.27 -0.67 26.65
C GLN A 127 -6.47 -0.85 27.59
N THR A 128 -7.48 0.03 27.55
CA THR A 128 -8.71 -0.13 28.34
C THR A 128 -9.51 -1.38 27.95
N CYS A 129 -9.35 -1.85 26.71
CA CYS A 129 -9.94 -3.09 26.19
C CYS A 129 -9.03 -4.32 26.38
N GLY A 130 -7.92 -4.21 27.13
CA GLY A 130 -6.96 -5.29 27.32
C GLY A 130 -6.06 -5.59 26.11
N ILE A 131 -6.00 -4.68 25.13
CA ILE A 131 -5.15 -4.79 23.95
C ILE A 131 -3.92 -3.90 24.15
N HIS A 132 -2.76 -4.53 24.29
CA HIS A 132 -1.49 -3.84 24.52
C HIS A 132 -0.68 -3.78 23.22
N VAL A 133 -0.47 -2.57 22.71
CA VAL A 133 0.30 -2.32 21.49
C VAL A 133 1.58 -1.57 21.81
N ASP A 134 2.71 -2.10 21.37
CA ASP A 134 3.97 -1.37 21.35
C ASP A 134 3.95 -0.35 20.19
N VAL A 135 4.13 0.93 20.52
CA VAL A 135 4.11 2.04 19.56
C VAL A 135 5.48 2.71 19.43
N SER A 136 6.55 2.07 19.91
CA SER A 136 7.92 2.58 19.84
C SER A 136 8.49 2.61 18.43
N SER A 137 7.99 1.76 17.53
CA SER A 137 8.45 1.63 16.15
C SER A 137 7.36 1.02 15.25
N SER A 138 7.54 1.11 13.94
CA SER A 138 6.68 0.43 12.96
C SER A 138 6.63 -1.08 13.19
N GLY A 139 7.77 -1.70 13.53
CA GLY A 139 7.88 -3.12 13.84
C GLY A 139 7.22 -3.50 15.18
N GLY A 140 7.35 -2.64 16.19
CA GLY A 140 6.63 -2.79 17.47
C GLY A 140 5.11 -2.81 17.27
N ILE A 141 4.60 -1.91 16.42
CA ILE A 141 3.18 -1.88 16.06
C ILE A 141 2.81 -3.17 15.33
N GLN A 142 3.52 -3.52 14.24
CA GLN A 142 3.19 -4.69 13.43
C GLN A 142 3.18 -5.99 14.25
N SER A 143 4.23 -6.21 15.05
CA SER A 143 4.35 -7.41 15.88
C SER A 143 3.26 -7.49 16.94
N SER A 144 2.84 -6.35 17.51
CA SER A 144 1.73 -6.29 18.45
C SER A 144 0.39 -6.57 17.77
N LEU A 145 0.12 -5.98 16.60
CA LEU A 145 -1.10 -6.22 15.85
C LEU A 145 -1.27 -7.70 15.48
N ASN A 146 -0.19 -8.35 15.04
CA ASN A 146 -0.21 -9.78 14.68
C ASN A 146 -0.64 -10.71 15.83
N LYS A 147 -0.49 -10.30 17.09
CA LYS A 147 -0.95 -11.09 18.25
C LYS A 147 -2.47 -11.14 18.37
N TYR A 148 -3.16 -10.13 17.83
CA TYR A 148 -4.60 -9.94 17.97
C TYR A 148 -5.38 -10.23 16.68
N ILE A 149 -4.72 -10.19 15.53
CA ILE A 149 -5.30 -10.49 14.22
C ILE A 149 -5.10 -11.99 13.94
N THR A 150 -5.97 -12.80 14.52
CA THR A 150 -6.02 -14.26 14.32
C THR A 150 -6.87 -14.63 13.10
N SER A 151 -6.78 -15.90 12.66
CA SER A 151 -7.51 -16.39 11.48
C SER A 151 -9.00 -16.65 11.74
N ASP A 152 -9.46 -16.57 12.99
CA ASP A 152 -10.86 -16.70 13.34
C ASP A 152 -11.66 -15.41 13.07
N PHE A 153 -12.98 -15.50 13.15
CA PHE A 153 -13.88 -14.37 12.89
C PHE A 153 -13.64 -13.18 13.82
N LEU A 154 -13.35 -13.40 15.11
CA LEU A 154 -13.05 -12.31 16.03
C LEU A 154 -11.69 -11.67 15.74
N GLY A 155 -10.71 -12.47 15.33
CA GLY A 155 -9.43 -11.99 14.82
C GLY A 155 -9.58 -11.08 13.61
N TYR A 156 -10.45 -11.46 12.67
CA TYR A 156 -10.82 -10.60 11.54
C TYR A 156 -11.49 -9.28 11.99
N CYS A 157 -12.45 -9.35 12.91
CA CYS A 157 -13.10 -8.15 13.48
C CYS A 157 -12.08 -7.22 14.18
N ARG A 158 -11.19 -7.78 15.00
CA ARG A 158 -10.09 -7.03 15.63
C ARG A 158 -9.18 -6.40 14.56
N GLY A 159 -8.83 -7.15 13.52
CA GLY A 159 -8.05 -6.64 12.40
C GLY A 159 -8.67 -5.44 11.73
N ALA A 160 -10.00 -5.45 11.50
CA ALA A 160 -10.70 -4.31 10.93
C ALA A 160 -10.59 -3.05 11.81
N VAL A 161 -10.84 -3.19 13.12
CA VAL A 161 -10.74 -2.07 14.09
C VAL A 161 -9.31 -1.58 14.22
N LEU A 162 -8.35 -2.48 14.42
CA LEU A 162 -6.95 -2.14 14.63
C LEU A 162 -6.36 -1.45 13.40
N ASN A 163 -6.55 -2.01 12.20
CA ASN A 163 -6.09 -1.37 10.97
C ASN A 163 -6.71 0.02 10.79
N HIS A 164 -7.99 0.18 11.11
CA HIS A 164 -8.67 1.46 11.03
C HIS A 164 -8.09 2.51 11.99
N LEU A 165 -7.91 2.15 13.27
CA LEU A 165 -7.37 3.05 14.29
C LEU A 165 -5.94 3.48 13.93
N PHE A 166 -5.06 2.54 13.59
CA PHE A 166 -3.68 2.86 13.22
C PHE A 166 -3.58 3.57 11.86
N ALA A 167 -4.47 3.30 10.90
CA ALA A 167 -4.48 4.06 9.64
C ALA A 167 -4.72 5.56 9.87
N LYS A 168 -5.53 5.94 10.86
CA LYS A 168 -5.83 7.34 11.21
C LYS A 168 -4.62 8.07 11.82
N THR A 169 -3.67 7.35 12.41
CA THR A 169 -2.49 7.97 13.06
C THR A 169 -1.35 8.21 12.08
N MET A 170 -1.30 7.44 10.99
CA MET A 170 -0.25 7.53 9.96
C MET A 170 -0.28 8.87 9.22
N THR A 171 0.91 9.37 8.90
CA THR A 171 1.07 10.51 7.98
C THR A 171 0.95 10.05 6.54
N ARG A 172 0.88 11.00 5.60
CA ARG A 172 0.86 10.67 4.17
C ARG A 172 2.30 10.68 3.66
N ALA A 173 2.74 9.57 3.08
CA ALA A 173 4.02 9.50 2.40
C ALA A 173 4.07 10.48 1.20
N ARG A 174 5.12 11.30 1.14
CA ARG A 174 5.29 12.41 0.20
C ARG A 174 6.55 12.25 -0.66
N TYR A 175 6.48 12.73 -1.90
CA TYR A 175 7.64 12.99 -2.74
C TYR A 175 8.34 14.26 -2.26
N PHE A 176 9.66 14.31 -2.44
CA PHE A 176 10.47 15.48 -2.13
C PHE A 176 11.74 15.50 -2.98
N CYS A 177 12.37 16.67 -3.07
CA CYS A 177 13.71 16.84 -3.60
C CYS A 177 14.72 16.70 -2.46
N SER A 178 15.75 15.87 -2.61
CA SER A 178 16.72 15.66 -1.52
C SER A 178 17.47 16.92 -1.11
N GLY A 179 17.77 17.83 -2.04
CA GLY A 179 18.47 19.10 -1.72
C GLY A 179 17.61 20.14 -1.00
N THR A 180 16.32 19.90 -0.80
CA THR A 180 15.44 20.80 -0.02
C THR A 180 15.21 20.34 1.42
N MET A 181 15.91 19.29 1.86
CA MET A 181 15.75 18.78 3.23
C MET A 181 16.35 19.76 4.26
N GLY A 182 15.57 20.09 5.28
CA GLY A 182 16.06 20.75 6.49
C GLY A 182 16.59 19.77 7.53
N GLU A 183 17.10 20.30 8.65
CA GLU A 183 17.69 19.49 9.75
C GLU A 183 16.72 18.47 10.36
N ASN A 184 15.42 18.75 10.33
CA ASN A 184 14.38 17.89 10.91
C ASN A 184 13.68 16.98 9.88
N ASP A 185 14.06 17.06 8.60
CA ASP A 185 13.46 16.21 7.57
C ASP A 185 14.08 14.80 7.57
N THR A 186 13.30 13.81 7.11
CA THR A 186 13.76 12.43 7.00
C THR A 186 13.63 11.90 5.57
N THR A 187 14.64 11.15 5.12
CA THR A 187 14.56 10.33 3.90
C THR A 187 13.87 9.00 4.14
N CYS A 188 13.69 8.62 5.41
CA CYS A 188 13.19 7.31 5.80
C CYS A 188 11.74 7.11 5.36
N HIS A 189 11.40 5.85 5.13
CA HIS A 189 10.03 5.45 4.89
C HIS A 189 9.53 4.58 6.05
N TYR A 190 8.92 5.20 7.06
CA TYR A 190 8.48 4.59 8.33
C TYR A 190 7.80 3.23 8.14
N ALA A 191 6.70 3.17 7.37
CA ALA A 191 5.98 1.91 7.18
C ALA A 191 6.76 0.82 6.44
N LEU A 192 7.74 1.17 5.61
CA LEU A 192 8.57 0.17 4.92
C LEU A 192 9.80 -0.21 5.74
N SER A 193 10.13 0.56 6.78
CA SER A 193 11.34 0.44 7.57
C SER A 193 12.61 0.44 6.70
N VAL A 194 12.73 1.43 5.81
CA VAL A 194 13.90 1.62 4.94
C VAL A 194 14.41 3.05 5.02
N PRO A 195 15.73 3.27 4.93
CA PRO A 195 16.34 4.60 5.11
C PRO A 195 16.12 5.53 3.91
N ILE A 196 15.92 4.97 2.72
CA ILE A 196 15.71 5.72 1.49
C ILE A 196 14.79 4.96 0.54
N TYR A 197 13.92 5.69 -0.16
CA TYR A 197 12.95 5.11 -1.08
C TYR A 197 12.56 6.10 -2.18
N THR A 198 12.18 5.56 -3.35
CA THR A 198 11.57 6.33 -4.42
C THR A 198 10.58 5.47 -5.20
N HIS A 199 9.92 6.03 -6.21
CA HIS A 199 9.17 5.28 -7.20
C HIS A 199 9.86 5.29 -8.56
N PHE A 200 10.00 4.11 -9.16
CA PHE A 200 10.67 3.92 -10.44
C PHE A 200 9.91 2.97 -11.38
N THR A 201 9.19 2.00 -10.82
CA THR A 201 8.69 0.82 -11.55
C THR A 201 7.37 1.04 -12.31
N SER A 202 6.91 2.27 -12.53
CA SER A 202 5.65 2.56 -13.24
C SER A 202 5.63 3.91 -13.98
N PRO A 203 6.59 4.22 -14.88
CA PRO A 203 6.70 5.50 -15.58
C PRO A 203 5.51 5.84 -16.49
N ILE A 204 4.81 4.83 -17.02
CA ILE A 204 3.64 5.04 -17.90
C ILE A 204 2.50 5.76 -17.16
N ARG A 205 2.33 5.51 -15.86
CA ARG A 205 1.17 5.98 -15.06
C ARG A 205 1.55 6.91 -13.92
N ARG A 206 2.83 7.27 -13.78
CA ARG A 206 3.33 8.14 -12.70
C ARG A 206 4.46 9.04 -13.21
N TYR A 207 4.26 10.35 -13.16
CA TYR A 207 5.27 11.32 -13.57
C TYR A 207 6.50 11.33 -12.64
N ALA A 208 6.33 11.04 -11.35
CA ALA A 208 7.43 10.88 -10.41
C ALA A 208 8.48 9.86 -10.90
N ASP A 209 8.03 8.73 -11.41
CA ASP A 209 8.90 7.71 -11.97
C ASP A 209 9.65 8.25 -13.21
N ILE A 210 9.03 9.08 -14.05
CA ILE A 210 9.72 9.71 -15.19
C ILE A 210 10.88 10.60 -14.72
N MET A 211 10.70 11.38 -13.65
CA MET A 211 11.78 12.17 -13.04
C MET A 211 12.93 11.27 -12.60
N VAL A 212 12.60 10.16 -11.93
CA VAL A 212 13.59 9.17 -11.46
C VAL A 212 14.30 8.48 -12.63
N HIS A 213 13.58 8.10 -13.69
CA HIS A 213 14.17 7.49 -14.90
C HIS A 213 15.21 8.41 -15.55
N ARG A 214 14.93 9.73 -15.63
CA ARG A 214 15.88 10.72 -16.17
C ARG A 214 17.16 10.81 -15.31
N LEU A 215 17.00 10.84 -13.99
CA LEU A 215 18.15 10.83 -13.07
C LEU A 215 18.92 9.52 -13.16
N LEU A 216 18.25 8.37 -13.19
CA LEU A 216 18.92 7.08 -13.29
C LEU A 216 19.71 6.96 -14.60
N ALA A 217 19.12 7.35 -15.74
CA ALA A 217 19.81 7.36 -17.03
C ALA A 217 21.09 8.23 -16.99
N ALA A 218 21.02 9.42 -16.39
CA ALA A 218 22.19 10.27 -16.21
C ALA A 218 23.23 9.67 -15.27
N SER A 219 22.80 9.00 -14.19
CA SER A 219 23.72 8.36 -13.22
C SER A 219 24.49 7.17 -13.79
N LEU A 220 24.02 6.64 -14.93
CA LEU A 220 24.62 5.55 -15.69
C LEU A 220 25.39 6.06 -16.92
N GLY A 221 25.42 7.37 -17.16
CA GLY A 221 26.13 7.97 -18.29
C GLY A 221 25.44 7.81 -19.66
N TYR A 222 24.16 7.40 -19.69
CA TYR A 222 23.40 7.31 -20.94
C TYR A 222 23.00 8.68 -21.51
N VAL A 223 22.89 9.68 -20.63
CA VAL A 223 22.55 11.07 -20.96
C VAL A 223 23.29 12.01 -19.99
N ASP A 224 23.40 13.28 -20.32
CA ASP A 224 23.95 14.28 -19.42
C ASP A 224 23.05 14.50 -18.18
N LYS A 225 23.67 14.90 -17.07
CA LYS A 225 22.95 15.31 -15.86
C LYS A 225 21.97 16.44 -16.21
N PRO A 226 20.67 16.31 -15.90
CA PRO A 226 19.73 17.39 -16.12
C PRO A 226 20.13 18.64 -15.33
N LYS A 227 20.10 19.81 -15.98
CA LYS A 227 20.35 21.12 -15.36
C LYS A 227 19.12 21.59 -14.57
N TRP A 228 18.71 20.83 -13.56
CA TRP A 228 17.54 21.15 -12.74
C TRP A 228 17.90 22.06 -11.58
N HIS A 229 17.07 23.08 -11.35
CA HIS A 229 17.10 23.89 -10.13
C HIS A 229 16.32 23.19 -9.03
N LEU A 230 16.85 23.15 -7.80
CA LEU A 230 16.26 22.45 -6.66
C LEU A 230 14.81 22.88 -6.40
N GLU A 231 14.50 24.17 -6.53
CA GLU A 231 13.17 24.74 -6.31
C GLU A 231 12.15 24.20 -7.32
N HIS A 232 12.56 24.04 -8.59
CA HIS A 232 11.70 23.46 -9.61
C HIS A 232 11.42 21.97 -9.34
N VAL A 233 12.43 21.21 -8.90
CA VAL A 233 12.25 19.80 -8.55
C VAL A 233 11.30 19.65 -7.35
N ALA A 234 11.43 20.53 -6.35
CA ALA A 234 10.53 20.57 -5.20
C ALA A 234 9.09 20.91 -5.61
N ALA A 235 8.89 21.92 -6.46
CA ALA A 235 7.56 22.27 -6.97
C ALA A 235 6.90 21.12 -7.77
N ILE A 236 7.70 20.35 -8.53
CA ILE A 236 7.24 19.12 -9.21
C ILE A 236 6.85 18.06 -8.18
N ALA A 237 7.62 17.90 -7.09
CA ALA A 237 7.29 16.96 -6.02
C ALA A 237 5.96 17.32 -5.35
N ASP A 238 5.72 18.58 -5.04
CA ASP A 238 4.45 19.08 -4.48
C ASP A 238 3.27 18.85 -5.43
N THR A 239 3.48 19.11 -6.72
CA THR A 239 2.47 18.81 -7.74
C THR A 239 2.16 17.31 -7.78
N CYS A 240 3.18 16.45 -7.76
CA CYS A 240 3.02 15.00 -7.71
C CYS A 240 2.26 14.56 -6.45
N ASN A 241 2.55 15.17 -5.29
CA ASN A 241 1.88 14.90 -4.03
C ASN A 241 0.39 15.26 -4.10
N GLN A 242 0.06 16.47 -4.57
CA GLN A 242 -1.31 16.93 -4.70
C GLN A 242 -2.10 16.07 -5.69
N LYS A 243 -1.53 15.76 -6.87
CA LYS A 243 -2.19 14.93 -7.88
C LYS A 243 -2.40 13.50 -7.39
N LYS A 244 -1.42 12.92 -6.68
CA LYS A 244 -1.56 11.61 -6.04
C LYS A 244 -2.70 11.59 -5.02
N TYR A 245 -2.81 12.63 -4.19
CA TYR A 245 -3.89 12.74 -3.22
C TYR A 245 -5.27 12.86 -3.88
N ASN A 246 -5.38 13.73 -4.89
CA ASN A 246 -6.63 13.91 -5.63
C ASN A 246 -7.05 12.62 -6.36
N ALA A 247 -6.11 11.90 -6.98
CA ALA A 247 -6.38 10.62 -7.63
C ALA A 247 -6.88 9.57 -6.63
N LYS A 248 -6.29 9.51 -5.43
CA LYS A 248 -6.77 8.62 -4.35
C LYS A 248 -8.22 8.96 -3.96
N ARG A 249 -8.51 10.23 -3.70
CA ARG A 249 -9.88 10.68 -3.34
C ARG A 249 -10.90 10.39 -4.43
N ALA A 250 -10.54 10.61 -5.69
CA ALA A 250 -11.42 10.32 -6.81
C ALA A 250 -11.72 8.82 -6.91
N GLY A 251 -10.71 7.97 -6.69
CA GLY A 251 -10.90 6.51 -6.64
C GLY A 251 -11.81 6.06 -5.50
N GLU A 252 -11.59 6.58 -4.29
CA GLU A 252 -12.44 6.29 -3.11
C GLU A 252 -13.89 6.74 -3.35
N ALA A 253 -14.10 7.98 -3.81
CA ALA A 253 -15.42 8.50 -4.13
C ALA A 253 -16.13 7.70 -5.24
N SER A 254 -15.38 7.20 -6.23
CA SER A 254 -15.92 6.32 -7.25
C SER A 254 -16.38 4.98 -6.66
N SER A 255 -15.59 4.37 -5.77
CA SER A 255 -16.00 3.14 -5.09
C SER A 255 -17.23 3.34 -4.21
N ASP A 256 -17.30 4.46 -3.49
CA ASP A 256 -18.46 4.80 -2.64
C ASP A 256 -19.73 5.01 -3.48
N LEU A 257 -19.63 5.68 -4.63
CA LEU A 257 -20.74 5.88 -5.57
C LEU A 257 -21.30 4.54 -6.07
N TYR A 258 -20.43 3.63 -6.50
CA TYR A 258 -20.83 2.31 -6.99
C TYR A 258 -21.44 1.46 -5.87
N LEU A 259 -20.88 1.52 -4.65
CA LEU A 259 -21.46 0.84 -3.49
C LEU A 259 -22.85 1.38 -3.15
N ALA A 260 -23.03 2.70 -3.17
CA ALA A 260 -24.33 3.32 -2.89
C ALA A 260 -25.39 2.91 -3.91
N HIS A 261 -25.05 2.90 -5.21
CA HIS A 261 -25.96 2.46 -6.26
C HIS A 261 -26.30 0.96 -6.14
N TYR A 262 -25.31 0.11 -5.84
CA TYR A 262 -25.55 -1.30 -5.58
C TYR A 262 -26.53 -1.50 -4.40
N ILE A 263 -26.28 -0.82 -3.26
CA ILE A 263 -27.14 -0.92 -2.09
C ILE A 263 -28.56 -0.46 -2.41
N ALA A 264 -28.73 0.65 -3.13
CA ALA A 264 -30.04 1.19 -3.49
C ALA A 264 -30.91 0.19 -4.28
N ASN A 265 -30.29 -0.60 -5.17
CA ASN A 265 -30.99 -1.58 -6.00
C ASN A 265 -31.24 -2.93 -5.29
N HIS A 266 -30.61 -3.17 -4.14
CA HIS A 266 -30.64 -4.47 -3.44
C HIS A 266 -31.05 -4.33 -1.96
N GLN A 267 -31.99 -3.44 -1.66
CA GLN A 267 -32.48 -3.23 -0.29
C GLN A 267 -33.53 -4.29 0.12
N PRO A 268 -33.56 -4.71 1.40
CA PRO A 268 -32.62 -4.34 2.47
C PRO A 268 -31.30 -5.11 2.36
N SER A 269 -30.18 -4.41 2.58
CA SER A 269 -28.85 -5.03 2.66
C SER A 269 -28.46 -5.26 4.12
N ILE A 270 -28.19 -6.52 4.48
CA ILE A 270 -27.76 -6.92 5.82
C ILE A 270 -26.27 -7.23 5.77
N MET A 271 -25.49 -6.61 6.66
CA MET A 271 -24.04 -6.79 6.76
C MET A 271 -23.58 -6.83 8.21
N ASP A 272 -22.64 -7.72 8.51
CA ASP A 272 -21.94 -7.73 9.79
C ASP A 272 -21.07 -6.48 9.93
N CYS A 273 -21.05 -5.93 11.15
CA CYS A 273 -20.24 -4.77 11.48
C CYS A 273 -19.54 -4.94 12.84
N VAL A 274 -18.46 -4.20 13.02
CA VAL A 274 -17.73 -4.12 14.28
C VAL A 274 -17.74 -2.68 14.78
N VAL A 275 -18.11 -2.49 16.05
CA VAL A 275 -18.13 -1.17 16.70
C VAL A 275 -16.71 -0.71 16.95
N VAL A 276 -16.41 0.54 16.59
CA VAL A 276 -15.10 1.17 16.73
C VAL A 276 -15.08 2.23 17.81
N ASP A 277 -16.17 3.00 17.91
CA ASP A 277 -16.30 4.12 18.85
C ASP A 277 -17.74 4.23 19.34
N VAL A 278 -17.91 4.55 20.63
CA VAL A 278 -19.23 4.67 21.26
C VAL A 278 -19.33 6.04 21.92
N LYS A 279 -20.37 6.79 21.54
CA LYS A 279 -20.70 8.12 22.06
C LYS A 279 -22.06 8.07 22.77
N GLU A 280 -22.39 9.11 23.51
CA GLU A 280 -23.61 9.19 24.32
C GLU A 280 -24.90 8.87 23.54
N LYS A 281 -25.02 9.32 22.28
CA LYS A 281 -26.23 9.16 21.44
C LYS A 281 -25.99 8.46 20.10
N SER A 282 -24.80 7.91 19.90
CA SER A 282 -24.43 7.26 18.63
C SER A 282 -23.24 6.34 18.80
N PHE A 283 -23.10 5.35 17.92
CA PHE A 283 -21.85 4.60 17.79
C PHE A 283 -21.37 4.63 16.33
N GLU A 284 -20.06 4.51 16.16
CA GLU A 284 -19.41 4.34 14.87
C GLU A 284 -19.03 2.87 14.71
N ALA A 285 -19.34 2.29 13.55
CA ALA A 285 -19.03 0.90 13.23
C ALA A 285 -18.41 0.80 11.84
N ILE A 286 -17.64 -0.27 11.62
CA ILE A 286 -17.10 -0.64 10.33
C ILE A 286 -17.82 -1.89 9.85
N THR A 287 -18.39 -1.83 8.66
CA THR A 287 -18.96 -3.00 7.99
C THR A 287 -17.82 -3.94 7.58
N LEU A 288 -17.92 -5.22 7.96
CA LEU A 288 -16.90 -6.22 7.68
C LEU A 288 -16.78 -6.51 6.17
N LYS A 289 -17.91 -6.53 5.46
CA LYS A 289 -17.92 -6.86 4.03
C LYS A 289 -17.32 -5.76 3.17
N THR A 290 -17.60 -4.47 3.43
CA THR A 290 -17.18 -3.36 2.56
C THR A 290 -16.09 -2.47 3.14
N GLY A 291 -15.79 -2.59 4.43
CA GLY A 291 -14.90 -1.67 5.15
C GLY A 291 -15.45 -0.24 5.32
N SER A 292 -16.71 -0.01 4.96
CA SER A 292 -17.38 1.29 5.10
C SER A 292 -17.54 1.65 6.58
N GLN A 293 -17.33 2.93 6.88
CA GLN A 293 -17.61 3.49 8.21
C GLN A 293 -19.04 4.01 8.24
N ILE A 294 -19.81 3.53 9.21
CA ILE A 294 -21.19 3.95 9.42
C ILE A 294 -21.32 4.55 10.82
N LYS A 295 -22.17 5.58 10.93
CA LYS A 295 -22.55 6.17 12.21
C LYS A 295 -24.02 5.91 12.45
N VAL A 296 -24.32 5.24 13.55
CA VAL A 296 -25.68 4.86 13.93
C VAL A 296 -26.10 5.73 15.11
N PHE A 297 -27.23 6.41 14.98
CA PHE A 297 -27.81 7.24 16.04
C PHE A 297 -28.87 6.46 16.80
N GLN A 298 -28.93 6.67 18.11
CA GLN A 298 -30.03 6.18 18.92
C GLN A 298 -31.31 6.91 18.49
N LYS A 299 -32.38 6.14 18.26
CA LYS A 299 -33.72 6.69 18.01
C LYS A 299 -34.33 7.23 19.28
#